data_AF-A0A9X9WPL4-F1
#
_entry.id   AF-A0A9X9WPL4-F1
#
_cell.length_a   1.000
_cell.length_b   1.000
_cell.length_c   1.000
_cell.angle_alpha   90.00
_cell.angle_beta   90.00
_cell.angle_gamma   90.00
#
_symmetry.space_group_name_H-M   'P 1'
#
loop_
_entity.id
_entity.type
_entity.pdbx_description
1 polymer ?
#
loop_
_entity_poly.entity_id
_entity_poly.type
_entity_poly.pdbx_seq_one_letter_code
_entity_poly.pdbx_strand_id
1 'polypeptide(L)'
;AMTAAGAVDDAAFAESRARRLARAGRSRRAIAAHLSAKGVDAETAAAALPEGEDAELDAALAFCRRRRIGPFARAAEDLDARRKALAALARGGFAQPVARRALSMDPATAEDRLLAARRG
;
A
#
# COMPACT_ATOMS: atom_id res chain seq x y z
N ALA A 1 -4.14 -19.09 31.28
CA ALA A 1 -5.34 -18.47 30.69
C ALA A 1 -5.06 -16.98 30.53
N MET A 2 -4.87 -16.49 29.31
CA MET A 2 -4.53 -15.08 29.04
C MET A 2 -5.10 -14.57 27.70
N THR A 3 -6.18 -15.17 27.19
CA THR A 3 -6.33 -15.29 25.73
C THR A 3 -7.45 -14.47 25.08
N ALA A 4 -8.46 -13.98 25.80
CA ALA A 4 -9.57 -13.27 25.15
C ALA A 4 -9.33 -11.76 25.00
N ALA A 5 -8.80 -11.08 26.02
CA ALA A 5 -8.63 -9.63 26.00
C ALA A 5 -7.44 -9.17 25.13
N GLY A 6 -6.34 -9.93 25.09
CA GLY A 6 -5.16 -9.60 24.28
C GLY A 6 -5.37 -9.82 22.77
N ALA A 7 -6.09 -10.89 22.39
CA ALA A 7 -6.35 -11.19 20.98
C ALA A 7 -7.27 -10.15 20.31
N VAL A 8 -8.22 -9.58 21.05
CA VAL A 8 -9.10 -8.51 20.55
C VAL A 8 -8.31 -7.21 20.34
N ASP A 9 -7.36 -6.90 21.23
CA ASP A 9 -6.49 -5.72 21.08
C ASP A 9 -5.54 -5.88 19.88
N ASP A 10 -4.92 -7.05 19.73
CA ASP A 10 -4.02 -7.34 18.60
C ASP A 10 -4.73 -7.24 17.24
N ALA A 11 -5.99 -7.69 17.14
CA ALA A 11 -6.80 -7.55 15.94
C ALA A 11 -7.11 -6.08 15.61
N ALA A 12 -7.58 -5.30 16.59
CA ALA A 12 -7.90 -3.88 16.40
C ALA A 12 -6.63 -3.05 16.09
N PHE A 13 -5.53 -3.37 16.76
CA PHE A 13 -4.22 -2.79 16.49
C PHE A 13 -3.78 -3.12 15.06
N ALA A 14 -3.82 -4.39 14.67
CA ALA A 14 -3.37 -4.83 13.34
C ALA A 14 -4.18 -4.16 12.23
N GLU A 15 -5.51 -4.12 12.34
CA GLU A 15 -6.40 -3.52 11.35
C GLU A 15 -6.14 -2.02 11.19
N SER A 16 -6.16 -1.28 12.31
CA SER A 16 -5.91 0.17 12.29
C SER A 16 -4.53 0.50 11.75
N ARG A 17 -3.52 -0.30 12.11
CA ARG A 17 -2.15 -0.14 11.66
C ARG A 17 -2.00 -0.44 10.18
N ALA A 18 -2.61 -1.52 9.70
CA ALA A 18 -2.60 -1.93 8.30
C ALA A 18 -3.24 -0.85 7.41
N ARG A 19 -4.43 -0.38 7.80
CA ARG A 19 -5.14 0.70 7.08
C ARG A 19 -4.31 1.98 6.99
N ARG A 20 -3.66 2.37 8.09
CA ARG A 20 -2.77 3.55 8.12
C ARG A 20 -1.56 3.39 7.21
N LEU A 21 -0.93 2.22 7.20
CA LEU A 21 0.24 1.95 6.36
C LEU A 21 -0.12 1.87 4.87
N ALA A 22 -1.26 1.27 4.52
CA ALA A 22 -1.77 1.22 3.16
C ALA A 22 -2.00 2.62 2.60
N ARG A 23 -2.70 3.49 3.35
CA ARG A 23 -2.90 4.91 3.01
C ARG A 23 -1.57 5.68 2.92
N ALA A 24 -0.55 5.25 3.65
CA ALA A 24 0.80 5.79 3.54
C ALA A 24 1.61 5.18 2.36
N GLY A 25 0.98 4.40 1.49
CA GLY A 25 1.60 3.77 0.33
C GLY A 25 2.58 2.66 0.70
N ARG A 26 2.16 1.74 1.57
CA ARG A 26 2.86 0.47 1.81
C ARG A 26 2.06 -0.66 1.16
N SER A 27 2.76 -1.56 0.49
CA SER A 27 2.17 -2.76 -0.09
C SER A 27 1.64 -3.70 0.99
N ARG A 28 0.70 -4.57 0.63
CA ARG A 28 0.21 -5.65 1.51
C ARG A 28 1.37 -6.46 2.11
N ARG A 29 2.38 -6.80 1.31
CA ARG A 29 3.58 -7.52 1.79
C ARG A 29 4.38 -6.71 2.81
N ALA A 30 4.58 -5.42 2.58
CA ALA A 30 5.30 -4.56 3.53
C ALA A 30 4.51 -4.36 4.84
N ILE A 31 3.19 -4.32 4.76
CA ILE A 31 2.31 -4.24 5.93
C ILE A 31 2.40 -5.53 6.75
N ALA A 32 2.28 -6.69 6.12
CA ALA A 32 2.38 -7.98 6.78
C ALA A 32 3.72 -8.13 7.53
N ALA A 33 4.83 -7.78 6.87
CA ALA A 33 6.15 -7.77 7.49
C ALA A 33 6.23 -6.80 8.67
N HIS A 34 5.58 -5.63 8.59
CA HIS A 34 5.55 -4.66 9.67
C HIS A 34 4.77 -5.18 10.89
N LEU A 35 3.62 -5.82 10.68
CA LEU A 35 2.80 -6.40 11.74
C LEU A 35 3.51 -7.56 12.42
N SER A 36 4.11 -8.45 11.63
CA SER A 36 4.92 -9.55 12.16
C SER A 36 6.10 -9.06 13.00
N ALA A 37 6.80 -8.01 12.56
CA ALA A 37 7.87 -7.38 13.34
C ALA A 37 7.39 -6.70 14.65
N LYS A 38 6.07 -6.51 14.80
CA LYS A 38 5.43 -6.02 16.03
C LYS A 38 4.89 -7.13 16.92
N GLY A 39 5.09 -8.40 16.55
CA GLY A 39 4.65 -9.55 17.32
C GLY A 39 3.21 -9.98 17.03
N VAL A 40 2.53 -9.38 16.05
CA VAL A 40 1.22 -9.83 15.61
C VAL A 40 1.37 -11.19 14.92
N ASP A 41 0.56 -12.17 15.33
CA ASP A 41 0.58 -13.51 14.75
C ASP A 41 0.17 -13.49 13.26
N ALA A 42 0.51 -14.56 12.55
CA ALA A 42 0.32 -14.61 11.09
C ALA A 42 -1.14 -14.56 10.65
N GLU A 43 -2.07 -15.14 11.43
CA GLU A 43 -3.49 -15.19 11.09
C GLU A 43 -4.12 -13.81 11.29
N THR A 44 -3.88 -13.19 12.45
CA THR A 44 -4.33 -11.82 12.74
C THR A 44 -3.72 -10.82 11.77
N ALA A 45 -2.43 -10.95 11.46
CA ALA A 45 -1.76 -10.08 10.49
C ALA A 45 -2.38 -10.23 9.10
N ALA A 46 -2.66 -11.46 8.65
CA ALA A 46 -3.26 -11.71 7.34
C ALA A 46 -4.69 -11.17 7.23
N ALA A 47 -5.50 -11.34 8.28
CA ALA A 47 -6.88 -10.83 8.35
C ALA A 47 -6.95 -9.30 8.37
N ALA A 48 -5.93 -8.63 8.95
CA ALA A 48 -5.86 -7.17 8.99
C ALA A 48 -5.44 -6.52 7.66
N LEU A 49 -4.92 -7.28 6.71
CA LEU A 49 -4.41 -6.72 5.45
C LEU A 49 -5.57 -6.25 4.57
N PRO A 50 -5.48 -5.04 3.99
CA PRO A 50 -6.48 -4.57 3.04
C PRO A 50 -6.67 -5.58 1.90
N GLU A 51 -7.92 -5.90 1.61
CA GLU A 51 -8.28 -6.89 0.60
C GLU A 51 -8.58 -6.25 -0.75
N GLY A 52 -8.38 -7.04 -1.81
CA GLY A 52 -8.70 -6.65 -3.18
C GLY A 52 -7.56 -5.95 -3.94
N GLU A 53 -7.58 -6.11 -5.27
CA GLU A 53 -6.62 -5.45 -6.17
C GLU A 53 -6.72 -3.93 -6.12
N ASP A 54 -7.92 -3.40 -5.87
CA ASP A 54 -8.15 -1.95 -5.80
C ASP A 54 -7.45 -1.32 -4.58
N ALA A 55 -7.44 -1.99 -3.42
CA ALA A 55 -6.74 -1.50 -2.24
C ALA A 55 -5.21 -1.50 -2.43
N GLU A 56 -4.66 -2.54 -3.06
CA GLU A 56 -3.22 -2.61 -3.38
C GLU A 56 -2.83 -1.56 -4.43
N LEU A 57 -3.72 -1.30 -5.40
CA LEU A 57 -3.52 -0.23 -6.39
C LEU A 57 -3.55 1.16 -5.75
N ASP A 58 -4.50 1.44 -4.86
CA ASP A 58 -4.58 2.73 -4.18
C ASP A 58 -3.35 2.97 -3.29
N ALA A 59 -2.84 1.92 -2.62
CA ALA A 59 -1.57 1.98 -1.91
C ALA A 59 -0.38 2.24 -2.85
N ALA A 60 -0.37 1.63 -4.05
CA ALA A 60 0.67 1.90 -5.05
C ALA A 60 0.60 3.35 -5.56
N LEU A 61 -0.59 3.90 -5.78
CA LEU A 61 -0.78 5.31 -6.14
C LEU A 61 -0.32 6.26 -5.03
N ALA A 62 -0.63 5.94 -3.76
CA ALA A 62 -0.14 6.70 -2.62
C ALA A 62 1.39 6.67 -2.52
N PHE A 63 2.01 5.52 -2.83
CA PHE A 63 3.46 5.40 -2.96
C PHE A 63 3.99 6.30 -4.08
N CYS A 64 3.38 6.26 -5.27
CA CYS A 64 3.76 7.07 -6.42
C CYS A 64 3.68 8.57 -6.09
N ARG A 65 2.60 9.01 -5.44
CA ARG A 65 2.42 10.39 -5.00
C ARG A 65 3.50 10.85 -4.01
N ARG A 66 3.80 10.02 -3.01
CA ARG A 66 4.87 10.31 -2.04
C ARG A 66 6.24 10.42 -2.71
N ARG A 67 6.50 9.59 -3.72
CA ARG A 67 7.78 9.53 -4.44
C ARG A 67 7.85 10.47 -5.64
N ARG A 68 6.74 11.11 -6.02
CA ARG A 68 6.59 11.96 -7.21
C ARG A 68 7.02 11.25 -8.51
N ILE A 69 6.45 10.08 -8.75
CA ILE A 69 6.68 9.24 -9.94
C ILE A 69 5.35 8.90 -10.61
N GLY A 70 5.40 8.44 -11.87
CA GLY A 70 4.21 8.09 -12.65
C GLY A 70 3.21 9.26 -12.75
N PRO A 71 1.92 9.08 -12.40
CA PRO A 71 0.91 10.13 -12.52
C PRO A 71 1.21 11.41 -11.72
N PHE A 72 2.11 11.33 -10.74
CA PHE A 72 2.47 12.45 -9.87
C PHE A 72 3.88 12.98 -10.12
N ALA A 73 4.50 12.59 -11.25
CA ALA A 73 5.80 13.11 -11.66
C ALA A 73 5.69 14.62 -11.96
N ARG A 74 6.75 15.36 -11.63
CA ARG A 74 6.82 16.83 -11.87
C ARG A 74 7.07 17.19 -13.34
N ALA A 75 7.57 16.24 -14.11
CA ALA A 75 7.89 16.37 -15.51
C ALA A 75 7.63 15.01 -16.18
N ALA A 76 7.58 15.01 -17.51
CA ALA A 76 7.48 13.78 -18.27
C ALA A 76 8.66 12.84 -17.94
N GLU A 77 8.35 11.58 -17.61
CA GLU A 77 9.36 10.56 -17.33
C GLU A 77 9.87 9.97 -18.64
N ASP A 78 11.19 9.94 -18.82
CA ASP A 78 11.82 9.14 -19.87
C ASP A 78 11.81 7.64 -19.52
N LEU A 79 12.35 6.82 -20.42
CA LEU A 79 12.36 5.37 -20.25
C LEU A 79 13.17 4.92 -19.02
N ASP A 80 14.24 5.64 -18.69
CA ASP A 80 15.12 5.31 -17.56
C ASP A 80 14.46 5.69 -16.23
N ALA A 81 13.87 6.88 -16.13
CA ALA A 81 13.05 7.32 -15.01
C ALA A 81 11.90 6.33 -14.75
N ARG A 82 11.21 5.89 -15.81
CA ARG A 82 10.11 4.91 -15.70
C ARG A 82 10.60 3.54 -15.20
N ARG A 83 11.78 3.09 -15.64
CA ARG A 83 12.42 1.85 -15.11
C ARG A 83 12.79 1.99 -13.63
N LYS A 84 13.35 3.14 -13.22
CA LYS A 84 13.68 3.44 -11.82
C LYS A 84 12.43 3.49 -10.95
N ALA A 85 11.35 4.08 -11.44
CA ALA A 85 10.04 4.12 -10.78
C ALA A 85 9.47 2.70 -10.57
N LEU A 86 9.51 1.86 -11.61
CA LEU A 86 9.09 0.46 -11.51
C LEU A 86 9.93 -0.32 -10.48
N ALA A 87 11.26 -0.15 -10.50
CA ALA A 87 12.15 -0.77 -9.54
C ALA A 87 11.89 -0.30 -8.10
N ALA A 88 11.51 0.97 -7.92
CA ALA A 88 11.16 1.51 -6.60
C ALA A 88 9.87 0.89 -6.06
N LEU A 89 8.85 0.68 -6.90
CA LEU A 89 7.61 -0.02 -6.53
C LEU A 89 7.87 -1.50 -6.19
N ALA A 90 8.68 -2.19 -7.01
CA ALA A 90 9.04 -3.58 -6.75
C ALA A 90 9.76 -3.75 -5.40
N ARG A 91 10.74 -2.87 -5.09
CA ARG A 91 11.37 -2.84 -3.76
C ARG A 91 10.41 -2.44 -2.63
N GLY A 92 9.36 -1.69 -2.96
CA GLY A 92 8.25 -1.40 -2.06
C GLY A 92 7.32 -2.59 -1.78
N GLY A 93 7.50 -3.70 -2.50
CA GLY A 93 6.74 -4.94 -2.34
C GLY A 93 5.47 -5.03 -3.20
N PHE A 94 5.29 -4.12 -4.16
CA PHE A 94 4.13 -4.16 -5.07
C PHE A 94 4.35 -5.17 -6.19
N ALA A 95 3.31 -5.95 -6.50
CA ALA A 95 3.33 -6.85 -7.65
C ALA A 95 3.48 -6.06 -8.96
N GLN A 96 4.17 -6.66 -9.94
CA GLN A 96 4.46 -6.00 -11.21
C GLN A 96 3.20 -5.48 -11.95
N PRO A 97 2.08 -6.23 -12.04
CA PRO A 97 0.87 -5.73 -12.70
C PRO A 97 0.32 -4.45 -12.04
N VAL A 98 0.27 -4.42 -10.70
CA VAL A 98 -0.18 -3.26 -9.92
C VAL A 98 0.77 -2.08 -10.12
N ALA A 99 2.08 -2.32 -10.05
CA ALA A 99 3.08 -1.28 -10.23
C ALA A 99 3.00 -0.64 -11.63
N ARG A 100 2.85 -1.45 -12.68
CA ARG A 100 2.69 -0.95 -14.06
C ARG A 100 1.40 -0.14 -14.20
N ARG A 101 0.28 -0.65 -13.68
CA ARG A 101 -1.02 0.01 -13.72
C ARG A 101 -0.99 1.37 -13.00
N ALA A 102 -0.34 1.45 -11.84
CA ALA A 102 -0.16 2.70 -11.11
C ALA A 102 0.67 3.73 -11.90
N LEU A 103 1.78 3.32 -12.51
CA LEU A 103 2.66 4.21 -13.29
C LEU A 103 2.08 4.66 -14.64
N SER A 104 1.09 3.95 -15.16
CA SER A 104 0.40 4.31 -16.41
C SER A 104 -0.95 4.96 -16.19
N MET A 105 -1.38 5.17 -14.94
CA MET A 105 -2.67 5.77 -14.67
C MET A 105 -2.66 7.24 -15.07
N ASP A 106 -3.77 7.70 -15.62
CA ASP A 106 -4.01 9.12 -15.85
C ASP A 106 -3.97 9.90 -14.52
N PRO A 107 -3.33 11.09 -14.47
CA PRO A 107 -3.23 11.87 -13.23
C PRO A 107 -4.56 12.21 -12.57
N ALA A 108 -5.57 12.63 -13.33
CA ALA A 108 -6.87 13.00 -12.75
C ALA A 108 -7.57 11.77 -12.15
N THR A 109 -7.55 10.66 -12.88
CA THR A 109 -8.08 9.36 -12.39
C THR A 109 -7.35 8.91 -11.13
N ALA A 110 -6.03 9.05 -11.08
CA ALA A 110 -5.23 8.70 -9.92
C ALA A 110 -5.55 9.58 -8.69
N GLU A 111 -5.80 10.87 -8.90
CA GLU A 111 -6.23 11.78 -7.84
C GLU A 111 -7.61 11.42 -7.30
N ASP A 112 -8.57 11.17 -8.18
CA ASP A 112 -9.94 10.77 -7.80
C ASP A 112 -9.94 9.50 -6.95
N ARG A 113 -9.15 8.49 -7.33
CA ARG A 113 -9.00 7.27 -6.53
C ARG A 113 -8.42 7.55 -5.16
N LEU A 114 -7.35 8.36 -5.07
CA LEU A 114 -6.76 8.73 -3.78
C LEU A 114 -7.70 9.59 -2.91
N LEU A 115 -8.60 10.37 -3.51
CA LEU A 115 -9.63 11.11 -2.79
C LEU A 115 -10.74 10.18 -2.27
N ALA A 116 -11.19 9.23 -3.09
CA ALA A 116 -12.17 8.22 -2.69
C ALA A 116 -11.64 7.34 -1.54
N ALA A 117 -10.40 6.87 -1.63
CA ALA A 117 -9.75 6.03 -0.62
C ALA A 117 -9.49 6.76 0.73
N ARG A 118 -9.63 8.09 0.78
CA ARG A 118 -9.56 8.88 2.03
C ARG A 118 -10.90 9.00 2.74
N ARG A 119 -12.02 8.80 2.03
CA ARG A 119 -13.38 8.96 2.56
C ARG A 119 -13.95 7.68 3.16
N GLY A 120 -13.41 6.51 2.82
CA GLY A 120 -13.63 5.22 3.52
C GLY A 120 -12.47 4.88 4.44
#